data_AF-A0A4P7QEE7-F1
#
_entry.id   AF-A0A4P7QEE7-F1
#
_cell.length_a   1.000
_cell.length_b   1.000
_cell.length_c   1.000
_cell.angle_alpha   90.00
_cell.angle_beta   90.00
_cell.angle_gamma   90.00
#
_symmetry.space_group_name_H-M   'P 1'
#
loop_
_entity.id
_entity.type
_entity.pdbx_description
1 polymer ?
#
loop_
_entity_poly.entity_id
_entity_poly.type
_entity_poly.pdbx_seq_one_letter_code
_entity_poly.pdbx_strand_id
1 'polypeptide(L)'
;MARTSPQPKKNSPEEKAAALAWLDSASQELGLDPHLARTSLGDLLALTSDVAHGPSRAAAPITTFLVGVAAGLSASSTSPDDLPAHVVANIDRVRSLLERTEK
;
A
#
# COMPACT_ATOMS: atom_id res chain seq x y z
N MET A 1 9.32 -4.86 35.40
CA MET A 1 9.81 -3.54 34.96
C MET A 1 9.45 -3.35 33.49
N ALA A 2 8.35 -2.67 33.20
CA ALA A 2 7.96 -2.37 31.83
C ALA A 2 8.74 -1.12 31.37
N ARG A 3 9.78 -1.33 30.55
CA ARG A 3 10.37 -0.23 29.79
C ARG A 3 9.52 -0.06 28.55
N THR A 4 8.53 0.83 28.60
CA THR A 4 7.87 1.27 27.38
C THR A 4 8.87 2.16 26.66
N SER A 5 9.55 1.62 25.66
CA SER A 5 10.34 2.43 24.74
C SER A 5 9.45 3.55 24.21
N PRO A 6 9.95 4.79 24.10
CA PRO A 6 9.17 5.88 23.53
C PRO A 6 8.73 5.46 22.12
N GLN A 7 7.43 5.61 21.84
CA GLN A 7 6.90 5.35 20.51
C GLN A 7 7.53 6.36 19.54
N PRO A 8 7.96 5.93 18.34
CA PRO A 8 8.58 6.81 17.38
C PRO A 8 7.60 7.94 17.01
N LYS A 9 8.14 9.14 16.79
CA LYS A 9 7.33 10.29 16.37
C LYS A 9 6.67 9.98 15.02
N LYS A 10 5.42 10.41 14.85
CA LYS A 10 4.69 10.27 13.58
C LYS A 10 5.48 10.87 12.41
N ASN A 11 5.56 10.12 11.30
CA ASN A 11 6.34 10.36 10.10
C ASN A 11 7.87 10.38 10.26
N SER A 12 8.41 9.86 11.38
CA SER A 12 9.85 9.79 11.60
C SER A 12 10.52 8.71 10.73
N PRO A 13 11.84 8.81 10.47
CA PRO A 13 12.59 7.73 9.82
C PRO A 13 12.49 6.39 10.57
N GLU A 14 12.43 6.45 11.90
CA GLU A 14 12.31 5.27 12.77
C GLU A 14 10.97 4.56 12.61
N GLU A 15 9.86 5.32 12.54
CA GLU A 15 8.53 4.74 12.29
C GLU A 15 8.46 4.10 10.91
N LYS A 16 9.01 4.75 9.88
CA LYS A 16 9.09 4.18 8.53
C LYS A 16 9.90 2.89 8.50
N ALA A 17 11.04 2.85 9.21
CA ALA A 17 11.86 1.66 9.32
C ALA A 17 11.12 0.52 10.04
N ALA A 18 10.39 0.83 11.11
CA ALA A 18 9.56 -0.15 11.82
C ALA A 18 8.43 -0.70 10.93
N ALA A 19 7.77 0.16 10.15
CA ALA A 19 6.75 -0.26 9.19
C ALA A 19 7.33 -1.18 8.11
N LEU A 20 8.50 -0.84 7.55
CA LEU A 20 9.19 -1.69 6.56
C LEU A 20 9.58 -3.05 7.15
N ALA A 21 10.12 -3.08 8.38
CA ALA A 21 10.45 -4.33 9.06
C ALA A 21 9.23 -5.22 9.34
N TRP A 22 8.10 -4.60 9.71
CA TRP A 22 6.84 -5.32 9.85
C TRP A 22 6.37 -5.89 8.51
N LEU A 23 6.41 -5.09 7.44
CA LEU A 23 6.03 -5.53 6.09
C LEU A 23 6.91 -6.68 5.59
N ASP A 24 8.21 -6.65 5.89
CA ASP A 24 9.11 -7.77 5.56
C ASP A 24 8.68 -9.07 6.24
N SER A 25 8.33 -8.98 7.54
CA SER A 25 7.85 -10.12 8.32
C SER A 25 6.52 -10.66 7.79
N ALA A 26 5.59 -9.76 7.48
CA ALA A 26 4.29 -10.10 6.91
C ALA A 26 4.42 -10.72 5.51
N SER A 27 5.30 -10.19 4.65
CA SER A 27 5.61 -10.77 3.34
C SER A 27 6.15 -12.18 3.48
N GLN A 28 7.07 -12.42 4.40
CA GLN A 28 7.62 -13.76 4.65
C GLN A 28 6.56 -14.75 5.10
N GLU A 29 5.69 -14.36 6.04
CA GLU A 29 4.58 -15.19 6.52
C GLU A 29 3.61 -15.58 5.38
N LEU A 30 3.41 -14.66 4.43
CA LEU A 30 2.54 -14.87 3.27
C LEU A 30 3.25 -15.51 2.07
N GLY A 31 4.55 -15.83 2.17
CA GLY A 31 5.33 -16.40 1.08
C GLY A 31 5.57 -15.44 -0.10
N LEU A 32 5.56 -14.14 0.15
CA LEU A 32 5.76 -13.07 -0.84
C LEU A 32 7.18 -12.52 -0.79
N ASP A 33 7.68 -12.02 -1.93
CA ASP A 33 8.93 -11.25 -1.98
C ASP A 33 8.77 -9.93 -1.16
N PRO A 34 9.59 -9.70 -0.11
CA PRO A 34 9.57 -8.45 0.63
C PRO A 34 9.84 -7.21 -0.23
N HIS A 35 10.58 -7.35 -1.34
CA HIS A 35 10.84 -6.23 -2.25
C HIS A 35 9.56 -5.64 -2.85
N LEU A 36 8.55 -6.48 -3.13
CA LEU A 36 7.26 -6.06 -3.65
C LEU A 36 6.58 -5.01 -2.75
N ALA A 37 6.55 -5.27 -1.45
CA ALA A 37 5.94 -4.38 -0.47
C ALA A 37 6.68 -3.04 -0.40
N ARG A 38 8.01 -3.06 -0.43
CA ARG A 38 8.83 -1.84 -0.35
C ARG A 38 8.66 -0.94 -1.57
N THR A 39 8.64 -1.51 -2.76
CA THR A 39 8.52 -0.76 -4.02
C THR A 39 7.16 -0.07 -4.16
N SER A 40 6.09 -0.67 -3.63
CA SER A 40 4.73 -0.13 -3.76
C SER A 40 4.24 0.68 -2.55
N LEU A 41 4.97 0.64 -1.42
CA LEU A 41 4.53 1.22 -0.15
C LEU A 41 4.18 2.71 -0.26
N GLY A 42 5.07 3.49 -0.88
CA GLY A 42 4.91 4.94 -0.98
C GLY A 42 3.62 5.33 -1.72
N ASP A 43 3.40 4.73 -2.88
CA ASP A 43 2.23 5.03 -3.71
C ASP A 43 0.93 4.54 -3.09
N LEU A 44 0.93 3.36 -2.45
CA LEU A 44 -0.24 2.85 -1.73
C LEU A 44 -0.58 3.71 -0.52
N LEU A 45 0.41 4.20 0.24
CA LEU A 45 0.16 5.11 1.36
C LEU A 45 -0.36 6.47 0.88
N ALA A 46 0.17 6.99 -0.23
CA ALA A 46 -0.33 8.20 -0.85
C ALA A 46 -1.79 8.02 -1.29
N LEU A 47 -2.11 6.94 -2.02
CA LEU A 47 -3.48 6.63 -2.41
C LEU A 47 -4.43 6.47 -1.21
N THR A 48 -3.97 5.79 -0.15
CA THR A 48 -4.73 5.64 1.10
C THR A 48 -5.05 7.01 1.69
N SER A 49 -4.07 7.92 1.71
CA SER A 49 -4.25 9.29 2.16
C SER A 49 -5.26 10.04 1.29
N ASP A 50 -5.15 9.95 -0.03
CA ASP A 50 -6.05 10.64 -0.97
C ASP A 50 -7.51 10.21 -0.74
N VAL A 51 -7.76 8.89 -0.66
CA VAL A 51 -9.11 8.36 -0.41
C VAL A 51 -9.64 8.72 0.97
N ALA A 52 -8.76 8.73 1.99
CA ALA A 52 -9.14 9.05 3.35
C ALA A 52 -9.48 10.54 3.55
N HIS A 53 -8.88 11.43 2.77
CA HIS A 53 -9.17 12.87 2.82
C HIS A 53 -10.27 13.29 1.85
N GLY A 54 -10.49 12.57 0.75
CA GLY A 54 -11.60 12.79 -0.16
C GLY A 54 -12.85 11.99 0.25
N PRO A 55 -13.21 10.93 -0.51
CA PRO A 55 -14.54 10.34 -0.44
C PRO A 55 -14.87 9.62 0.87
N SER A 56 -13.92 8.90 1.49
CA SER A 56 -14.20 8.18 2.75
C SER A 56 -12.95 7.59 3.40
N ARG A 57 -12.74 7.93 4.68
CA ARG A 57 -11.74 7.28 5.56
C ARG A 57 -11.92 5.78 5.69
N ALA A 58 -13.17 5.30 5.73
CA ALA A 58 -13.45 3.86 5.83
C ALA A 58 -13.17 3.12 4.52
N ALA A 59 -13.31 3.81 3.36
CA ALA A 59 -13.01 3.22 2.06
C ALA A 59 -11.51 3.10 1.80
N ALA A 60 -10.68 3.96 2.39
CA ALA A 60 -9.24 4.00 2.14
C ALA A 60 -8.52 2.62 2.20
N PRO A 61 -8.62 1.82 3.29
CA PRO A 61 -7.98 0.51 3.32
C PRO A 61 -8.59 -0.49 2.31
N ILE A 62 -9.90 -0.39 2.06
CA ILE A 62 -10.59 -1.27 1.11
C ILE A 62 -10.16 -0.96 -0.33
N THR A 63 -9.92 0.31 -0.67
CA THR A 63 -9.43 0.71 -1.98
C THR A 63 -8.03 0.14 -2.26
N THR A 64 -7.11 0.21 -1.29
CA THR A 64 -5.77 -0.41 -1.48
C THR A 64 -5.82 -1.92 -1.58
N PHE A 65 -6.74 -2.58 -0.87
CA PHE A 65 -6.97 -4.01 -1.03
C PHE A 65 -7.45 -4.35 -2.46
N LEU A 66 -8.40 -3.59 -3.01
CA LEU A 66 -8.91 -3.79 -4.37
C LEU A 66 -7.83 -3.57 -5.45
N VAL A 67 -6.92 -2.59 -5.26
CA VAL A 67 -5.76 -2.39 -6.13
C VAL A 67 -4.89 -3.64 -6.20
N GLY A 68 -4.60 -4.25 -5.04
CA GLY A 68 -3.82 -5.49 -4.96
C GLY A 68 -4.52 -6.68 -5.61
N VAL A 69 -5.83 -6.86 -5.34
CA VAL A 69 -6.65 -7.92 -5.96
C VAL A 69 -6.67 -7.78 -7.48
N ALA A 70 -6.92 -6.58 -8.00
CA ALA A 70 -6.95 -6.33 -9.44
C ALA A 70 -5.57 -6.60 -10.09
N ALA A 71 -4.48 -6.22 -9.42
CA ALA A 71 -3.13 -6.47 -9.92
C ALA A 71 -2.81 -7.97 -9.99
N GLY A 72 -3.18 -8.75 -8.97
CA GLY A 72 -2.99 -10.21 -8.96
C GLY A 72 -3.79 -10.93 -10.06
N LEU A 73 -5.01 -10.47 -10.34
CA LEU A 73 -5.83 -10.99 -11.44
C LEU A 73 -5.21 -10.70 -12.82
N SER A 74 -4.64 -9.49 -13.02
CA SER A 74 -3.95 -9.13 -14.26
C SER A 74 -2.61 -9.86 -14.44
N ALA A 75 -1.83 -10.00 -13.37
CA ALA A 75 -0.56 -10.74 -13.39
C ALA A 75 -0.77 -12.24 -13.72
N SER A 76 -1.88 -12.84 -13.25
CA SER A 76 -2.24 -14.22 -13.61
C SER A 76 -2.49 -14.45 -15.10
N SER A 77 -2.78 -13.39 -15.86
CA SER A 77 -2.98 -13.44 -17.32
C SER A 77 -1.71 -13.07 -18.10
N THR A 78 -0.63 -12.69 -17.41
CA THR A 78 0.64 -12.23 -17.97
C THR A 78 1.81 -12.94 -17.23
N SER A 79 2.77 -12.19 -16.68
CA SER A 79 3.83 -12.72 -15.83
C SER A 79 3.65 -12.24 -14.37
N PRO A 80 3.97 -13.07 -13.35
CA PRO A 80 4.05 -12.62 -11.96
C PRO A 80 5.02 -11.45 -11.74
N ASP A 81 6.06 -11.34 -12.55
CA ASP A 81 7.05 -10.25 -12.48
C ASP A 81 6.45 -8.88 -12.85
N ASP A 82 5.31 -8.86 -13.56
CA ASP A 82 4.61 -7.64 -13.94
C ASP A 82 3.72 -7.08 -12.81
N LEU A 83 3.60 -7.79 -11.68
CA LEU A 83 2.71 -7.41 -10.58
C LEU A 83 2.94 -5.96 -10.09
N PRO A 84 4.18 -5.46 -9.89
CA PRO A 84 4.40 -4.07 -9.50
C PRO A 84 3.86 -3.07 -10.54
N ALA A 85 4.02 -3.36 -11.83
CA ALA A 85 3.50 -2.51 -12.90
C ALA A 85 1.97 -2.48 -12.90
N HIS A 86 1.32 -3.62 -12.68
CA HIS A 86 -0.13 -3.70 -12.54
C HIS A 86 -0.65 -2.96 -11.30
N VAL A 87 0.09 -2.98 -10.18
CA VAL A 87 -0.24 -2.19 -8.98
C VAL A 87 -0.22 -0.70 -9.32
N VAL A 88 0.86 -0.19 -9.93
CA VAL A 88 0.99 1.22 -10.31
C VAL A 88 -0.12 1.63 -11.28
N ALA A 89 -0.38 0.84 -12.32
CA ALA A 89 -1.45 1.11 -13.28
C ALA A 89 -2.83 1.18 -12.61
N ASN A 90 -3.09 0.32 -11.62
CA ASN A 90 -4.35 0.35 -10.86
C ASN A 90 -4.43 1.57 -9.93
N ILE A 91 -3.33 2.00 -9.31
CA ILE A 91 -3.27 3.23 -8.51
C ILE A 91 -3.66 4.43 -9.39
N ASP A 92 -3.09 4.54 -10.59
CA ASP A 92 -3.37 5.65 -11.51
C ASP A 92 -4.83 5.68 -11.96
N ARG A 93 -5.43 4.50 -12.20
CA ARG A 93 -6.86 4.36 -12.53
C ARG A 93 -7.75 4.83 -11.40
N VAL A 94 -7.40 4.53 -10.14
CA VAL A 94 -8.16 4.99 -8.97
C VAL A 94 -7.97 6.49 -8.74
N ARG A 95 -6.76 7.03 -8.88
CA ARG A 95 -6.54 8.49 -8.81
C ARG A 95 -7.36 9.24 -9.86
N SER A 96 -7.39 8.74 -11.10
CA SER A 96 -8.23 9.27 -12.17
C SER A 96 -9.74 9.18 -11.85
N LEU A 97 -10.17 8.22 -11.03
CA LEU A 97 -11.55 8.17 -10.52
C LEU A 97 -11.79 9.28 -9.50
N LEU A 98 -10.90 9.46 -8.52
CA LEU A 98 -11.01 10.50 -7.50
C LEU A 98 -11.10 11.90 -8.12
N GLU A 99 -10.24 12.21 -9.10
CA GLU A 99 -10.25 13.49 -9.82
C GLU A 99 -11.56 13.79 -10.55
N ARG A 100 -12.28 12.74 -10.99
CA ARG A 100 -13.58 12.88 -11.65
C ARG A 100 -14.73 13.05 -10.67
N THR A 101 -14.59 12.58 -9.43
CA THR A 101 -15.66 12.61 -8.41
C THR A 101 -15.56 13.81 -7.47
N GLU A 102 -14.40 14.46 -7.37
CA GLU A 102 -14.20 15.70 -6.59
C GLU A 102 -14.53 16.98 -7.39
N LYS A 103 -15.11 16.84 -8.60
CA LYS A 103 -15.71 17.91 -9.39
C LYS A 103 -17.24 17.89 -9.24
#